data_AF-A0A5C6U316-F1
#
_entry.id   AF-A0A5C6U316-F1
#
_cell.length_a   1.000
_cell.length_b   1.000
_cell.length_c   1.000
_cell.angle_alpha   90.00
_cell.angle_beta   90.00
_cell.angle_gamma   90.00
#
_symmetry.space_group_name_H-M   'P 1'
#
loop_
_entity.id
_entity.type
_entity.pdbx_description
1 polymer ?
#
loop_
_entity_poly.entity_id
_entity_poly.type
_entity_poly.pdbx_seq_one_letter_code
_entity_poly.pdbx_strand_id
1 'polypeptide(L)' 'MRLRDGRPLATDGPYAEAHDVIGGYYVITADSDAQAEAIACECPHQGGGRWIELRKIDAMA' A
#
# COMPACT_ATOMS: atom_id res chain seq x y z
N MET A 1 8.92 3.89 -10.87
CA MET A 1 10.29 4.42 -10.97
C MET A 1 10.26 5.68 -11.82
N ARG A 2 10.71 6.83 -11.30
CA ARG A 2 10.78 8.07 -12.08
C ARG A 2 12.16 8.16 -12.74
N LEU A 3 12.19 8.41 -14.04
CA LEU A 3 13.42 8.61 -14.80
C LEU A 3 13.60 10.09 -15.11
N ARG A 4 14.83 10.58 -15.07
CA ARG A 4 15.23 11.88 -15.63
C ARG A 4 16.41 11.65 -16.57
N ASP A 5 16.25 12.04 -17.83
CA ASP A 5 17.26 11.84 -18.89
C ASP A 5 17.73 10.38 -19.02
N GLY A 6 16.78 9.44 -18.90
CA GLY A 6 17.05 8.00 -18.99
C GLY A 6 17.79 7.41 -17.79
N ARG A 7 18.05 8.20 -16.73
CA ARG A 7 18.69 7.72 -15.49
C ARG A 7 17.66 7.59 -14.36
N PRO A 8 17.81 6.59 -13.47
CA PRO A 8 17.02 6.50 -12.25
C PRO A 8 17.14 7.81 -11.46
N LEU A 9 16.04 8.52 -11.29
CA LEU A 9 15.99 9.71 -10.45
C LEU A 9 15.51 9.27 -9.06
N ALA A 10 16.45 9.18 -8.12
CA ALA A 10 16.13 9.08 -6.70
C ALA A 10 15.76 10.48 -6.21
N THR A 11 14.48 10.70 -5.94
CA THR A 11 13.99 11.85 -5.17
C THR A 11 13.51 11.34 -3.83
N ASP A 12 13.86 12.02 -2.75
CA ASP A 12 13.00 12.00 -1.57
C ASP A 12 11.60 12.44 -2.05
N GLY A 13 10.59 11.62 -1.82
CA GLY A 13 9.38 11.56 -2.66
C GLY A 13 8.70 12.92 -2.88
N PRO A 14 7.90 13.10 -3.95
CA PRO A 14 7.22 14.36 -4.26
C PRO A 14 6.10 14.74 -3.25
N TYR A 15 6.02 14.07 -2.10
CA TYR A 15 4.94 14.23 -1.15
C TYR A 15 5.41 15.12 0.00
N ALA A 16 5.01 16.38 -0.07
CA ALA A 16 5.11 17.30 1.04
C ALA A 16 4.30 16.73 2.21
N GLU A 17 4.98 16.39 3.29
CA GLU A 17 4.46 16.29 4.66
C GLU A 17 3.16 15.49 4.85
N ALA A 18 3.28 14.18 4.74
CA ALA A 18 2.55 13.28 5.63
C ALA A 18 3.55 12.21 6.09
N HIS A 19 3.90 12.23 7.38
CA HIS A 19 4.87 11.32 8.00
C HIS A 19 4.31 9.89 8.17
N ASP A 20 3.47 9.44 7.24
CA ASP A 20 2.88 8.12 7.31
C ASP A 20 3.88 7.13 6.73
N VAL A 21 4.53 6.40 7.62
CA VAL A 21 5.49 5.37 7.27
C VAL A 21 4.72 4.12 6.84
N ILE A 22 4.91 3.69 5.59
CA ILE A 22 4.41 2.40 5.12
C ILE A 22 5.22 1.31 5.83
N GLY A 23 4.61 0.67 6.84
CA GLY A 23 5.24 -0.43 7.59
C GLY A 23 5.36 -1.75 6.81
N GLY A 24 4.64 -1.87 5.69
CA GLY A 24 4.64 -3.05 4.83
C GLY A 24 3.40 -3.11 3.95
N TYR A 25 3.31 -4.14 3.11
CA TYR A 25 2.11 -4.43 2.33
C TYR A 25 1.92 -5.96 2.23
N TYR A 26 0.67 -6.35 2.02
CA TYR A 26 0.27 -7.71 1.70
C TYR A 26 -0.41 -7.71 0.34
N VAL A 27 -0.21 -8.77 -0.44
CA VAL A 27 -1.05 -9.07 -1.60
C VAL A 27 -1.93 -10.25 -1.20
N ILE A 28 -3.23 -10.07 -1.34
CA ILE A 28 -4.23 -11.09 -0.99
C ILE A 28 -5.11 -11.37 -2.21
N THR A 29 -5.68 -12.57 -2.26
CA THR A 29 -6.75 -12.91 -3.19
C THR A 29 -8.07 -12.84 -2.44
N ALA A 30 -9.05 -12.13 -3.01
CA ALA A 30 -10.40 -12.02 -2.48
C ALA A 30 -11.38 -11.97 -3.66
N ASP A 31 -12.51 -12.66 -3.52
CA ASP A 31 -13.59 -12.73 -4.51
C ASP A 31 -14.44 -11.45 -4.53
N SER A 32 -14.31 -10.60 -3.51
CA SER A 32 -15.01 -9.31 -3.41
C SER A 32 -14.29 -8.32 -2.48
N ASP A 33 -14.65 -7.04 -2.59
CA ASP A 33 -14.13 -5.97 -1.73
C ASP A 33 -14.51 -6.21 -0.25
N ALA A 34 -15.70 -6.76 -0.01
CA ALA A 34 -16.15 -7.11 1.34
C ALA A 34 -15.32 -8.24 1.96
N GLN A 35 -14.91 -9.23 1.17
CA GLN A 35 -14.01 -10.28 1.66
C GLN A 35 -12.61 -9.74 1.92
N ALA A 36 -12.09 -8.85 1.05
CA ALA A 36 -10.82 -8.18 1.28
C ALA A 36 -10.84 -7.37 2.58
N GLU A 37 -11.94 -6.67 2.86
CA GLU A 37 -12.17 -5.93 4.11
C GLU A 37 -12.19 -6.84 5.33
N ALA A 38 -12.93 -7.95 5.27
CA ALA A 38 -12.97 -8.93 6.35
C ALA A 38 -11.56 -9.46 6.70
N ILE A 39 -10.76 -9.81 5.68
CA ILE A 39 -9.36 -10.24 5.86
C ILE A 39 -8.51 -9.12 6.49
N ALA A 40 -8.68 -7.87 6.05
CA ALA A 40 -7.94 -6.72 6.59
C ALA A 40 -8.25 -6.48 8.07
N CYS A 41 -9.50 -6.72 8.49
CA CYS A 41 -9.95 -6.60 9.88
C CYS A 41 -9.31 -7.63 10.83
N GLU A 42 -8.88 -8.77 10.30
CA GLU A 42 -8.15 -9.78 11.08
C GLU A 42 -6.65 -9.49 11.22
N CYS A 43 -6.13 -8.45 10.54
CA CYS A 43 -4.71 -8.16 10.52
C CYS A 43 -4.21 -7.63 11.89
N PRO A 44 -3.21 -8.28 12.52
CA PRO A 44 -2.70 -7.87 13.84
C PRO A 44 -1.96 -6.51 13.82
N HIS A 45 -1.67 -5.97 12.63
CA HIS A 45 -1.06 -4.66 12.47
C HIS A 45 -2.08 -3.51 12.60
N GLN A 46 -3.38 -3.81 12.68
CA GLN A 46 -4.42 -2.81 12.91
C GLN A 46 -4.38 -2.29 14.37
N GLY A 47 -4.86 -1.06 14.60
CA GLY A 47 -4.99 -0.47 15.94
C GLY A 47 -3.72 0.25 16.42
N GLY A 48 -3.80 0.90 17.59
CA GLY A 48 -2.68 1.69 18.13
C GLY A 48 -2.31 2.91 17.27
N GLY A 49 -3.28 3.51 16.59
CA GLY A 49 -3.07 4.62 15.65
C GLY A 49 -2.66 4.21 14.24
N ARG A 50 -2.56 2.90 13.97
CA ARG A 50 -2.24 2.34 12.64
C ARG A 50 -3.53 1.99 11.91
N TRP A 51 -3.52 2.18 10.58
CA TRP A 51 -4.60 1.82 9.68
C TRP A 51 -4.07 0.97 8.52
N ILE A 52 -4.99 0.34 7.79
CA ILE A 52 -4.70 -0.45 6.60
C ILE A 52 -5.47 0.17 5.44
N GLU A 53 -4.80 0.44 4.33
CA GLU A 53 -5.42 0.90 3.10
C GLU A 53 -5.60 -0.30 2.14
N LEU A 54 -6.83 -0.54 1.72
CA LEU A 54 -7.14 -1.55 0.71
C LEU A 54 -7.04 -0.95 -0.69
N ARG A 55 -6.20 -1.56 -1.52
CA ARG A 55 -6.01 -1.15 -2.92
C ARG A 55 -6.17 -2.35 -3.83
N LYS A 56 -7.20 -2.33 -4.67
CA LYS A 56 -7.38 -3.31 -5.74
C LYS A 56 -6.27 -3.12 -6.78
N ILE A 57 -5.65 -4.22 -7.17
CA ILE A 57 -4.64 -4.26 -8.21
C ILE A 57 -5.16 -5.09 -9.38
N ASP A 58 -4.64 -4.81 -10.58
CA ASP A 58 -4.89 -5.67 -11.73
C ASP A 58 -4.34 -7.07 -11.47
N ALA A 59 -4.92 -8.07 -12.14
CA ALA A 59 -4.48 -9.44 -12.01
C ALA A 59 -2.98 -9.56 -12.32
N MET A 60 -2.24 -10.16 -11.38
CA MET A 60 -0.82 -10.45 -11.57
C MET A 60 -0.72 -11.67 -12.51
N ALA A 61 -0.06 -11.48 -13.66
CA ALA A 61 0.19 -12.53 -14.65
C ALA A 61 1.19 -13.59 -14.16
#